data_AF-A0A8H6IXQ8-F1
#
_entry.id   AF-A0A8H6IXQ8-F1
#
_cell.length_a   1.000
_cell.length_b   1.000
_cell.length_c   1.000
_cell.angle_alpha   90.00
_cell.angle_beta   90.00
_cell.angle_gamma   90.00
#
_symmetry.space_group_name_H-M   'P 1'
#
loop_
_entity.id
_entity.type
_entity.pdbx_description
1 polymer ?
#
loop_
_entity_poly.entity_id
_entity_poly.type
_entity_poly.pdbx_seq_one_letter_code
_entity_poly.pdbx_strand_id
1 'polypeptide(L)'
;MRLLPEKSKLLPSGKALVPRSRWRRGAFFSAMAAFFTFTINLSFILWATSNRAQTLDRGIGTISEGTCPKIKQWNTTVHITINIISTILLAGSDYCMQCLIAPTRLEVDEAHSRLKSLEIGVPSIRNFWNITFKRKILWPLLSISSFPLHLLYDIIYFCSLSFNEYAVYTVNAQFLEVNNPEAFLGLDYKTVYIKLHAAVKANELKPLSLQECLNKYSVAIQSSRGALLLVVADDVKDDEAWRKYTIGGSNPLCWAVTALNLLKGILMLFVAFGSDEETPLLTVGDAVASCMKEEDTSTESMCLAPRARIKKQNWDKIAVPYEAKPRRKFAAASFVRWITCISLWGVDPNYGITKYGLGEVHALTIMNNYELFGEIADQLLINVMLANTPQVIVSLLYFNYNALFTSISVATEWDSAAISAACHPGTYEKDAWKMPLRWGVVSEPRVEPRHCSFSSKPVEKPVEGQPYA
;
A
#
# COMPACT_ATOMS: atom_id res chain seq x y z
N MET A 1 43.35 25.98 -31.05
CA MET A 1 42.69 26.98 -30.21
C MET A 1 41.22 27.07 -30.65
N ARG A 2 40.34 26.24 -30.07
CA ARG A 2 38.90 26.22 -30.38
C ARG A 2 38.19 27.08 -29.34
N LEU A 3 37.49 28.10 -29.81
CA LEU A 3 36.67 28.99 -29.00
C LEU A 3 35.55 28.17 -28.34
N LEU A 4 35.54 28.12 -27.01
CA LEU A 4 34.42 27.64 -26.21
C LEU A 4 33.26 28.64 -26.38
N PRO A 5 32.00 28.17 -26.53
CA PRO A 5 30.87 29.08 -26.56
C PRO A 5 30.69 29.72 -25.18
N GLU A 6 30.52 31.03 -25.22
CA GLU A 6 30.30 31.95 -24.11
C GLU A 6 29.12 31.46 -23.24
N LYS A 7 29.39 31.23 -21.95
CA LYS A 7 28.34 31.00 -20.95
C LYS A 7 27.51 32.29 -20.85
N SER A 8 26.41 32.35 -21.58
CA SER A 8 25.39 33.37 -21.37
C SER A 8 24.90 33.24 -19.92
N LYS A 9 25.23 34.25 -19.10
CA LYS A 9 24.71 34.42 -17.75
C LYS A 9 23.20 34.67 -17.87
N LEU A 10 22.43 33.60 -17.88
CA LEU A 10 21.00 33.65 -17.56
C LEU A 10 20.87 34.21 -16.13
N LEU A 11 20.23 35.37 -16.04
CA LEU A 11 19.70 35.96 -14.81
C LEU A 11 19.07 34.86 -13.93
N PRO A 12 19.17 34.93 -12.58
CA PRO A 12 18.54 33.95 -11.71
C PRO A 12 17.02 34.07 -11.88
N SER A 13 16.43 33.25 -12.76
CA SER A 13 14.98 33.14 -12.86
C SER A 13 14.51 32.70 -11.49
N GLY A 14 13.60 33.44 -10.86
CA GLY A 14 13.00 33.08 -9.58
C GLY A 14 12.67 31.58 -9.57
N LYS A 15 13.06 30.88 -8.50
CA LYS A 15 12.90 29.42 -8.38
C LYS A 15 11.44 29.09 -8.73
N ALA A 16 11.23 28.40 -9.85
CA ALA A 16 9.90 28.04 -10.28
C ALA A 16 9.23 27.20 -9.19
N LEU A 17 8.00 27.56 -8.79
CA LEU A 17 7.24 26.87 -7.74
C LEU A 17 6.98 25.39 -8.09
N VAL A 18 6.91 25.09 -9.39
CA VAL A 18 6.73 23.74 -9.94
C VAL A 18 7.99 23.35 -10.71
N PRO A 19 8.51 22.12 -10.53
CA PRO A 19 9.68 21.64 -11.27
C PRO A 19 9.48 21.67 -12.79
N ARG A 20 10.53 22.01 -13.54
CA ARG A 20 10.48 22.06 -15.01
C ARG A 20 10.49 20.67 -15.67
N SER A 21 11.24 19.71 -15.13
CA SER A 21 11.32 18.37 -15.73
C SER A 21 10.05 17.56 -15.47
N ARG A 22 9.61 16.79 -16.47
CA ARG A 22 8.35 16.03 -16.39
C ARG A 22 8.33 15.07 -15.22
N TRP A 23 9.43 14.36 -14.98
CA TRP A 23 9.51 13.38 -13.91
C TRP A 23 9.45 14.00 -12.51
N ARG A 24 10.08 15.16 -12.31
CA ARG A 24 10.04 15.89 -11.03
C ARG A 24 8.65 16.44 -10.74
N ARG A 25 7.88 16.81 -11.77
CA ARG A 25 6.46 17.19 -11.58
C ARG A 25 5.64 16.04 -11.02
N GLY A 26 5.87 14.81 -11.48
CA GLY A 26 5.25 13.62 -10.89
C GLY A 26 5.53 13.52 -9.39
N ALA A 27 6.80 13.63 -9.00
CA ALA A 27 7.20 13.59 -7.57
C ALA A 27 6.60 14.76 -6.76
N PHE A 28 6.52 15.94 -7.36
CA PHE A 28 5.90 17.12 -6.76
C PHE A 28 4.40 16.92 -6.51
N PHE A 29 3.64 16.39 -7.48
CA PHE A 29 2.22 16.10 -7.28
C PHE A 29 1.99 14.98 -6.26
N SER A 30 2.86 13.96 -6.23
CA SER A 30 2.85 12.95 -5.16
C SER A 30 3.05 13.59 -3.78
N ALA A 31 3.99 14.54 -3.67
CA ALA A 31 4.21 15.28 -2.43
C ALA A 31 2.97 16.10 -2.04
N MET A 32 2.33 16.79 -2.98
CA MET A 32 1.09 17.54 -2.72
C MET A 32 -0.03 16.62 -2.21
N ALA A 33 -0.21 15.43 -2.79
CA ALA A 33 -1.19 14.46 -2.31
C ALA A 33 -0.88 13.98 -0.88
N ALA A 34 0.40 13.78 -0.55
CA ALA A 34 0.85 13.46 0.81
C ALA A 34 0.56 14.58 1.81
N PHE A 35 0.85 15.84 1.46
CA PHE A 35 0.54 16.99 2.31
C PHE A 35 -0.97 17.21 2.47
N PHE A 36 -1.75 17.06 1.40
CA PHE A 36 -3.20 17.15 1.45
C PHE A 36 -3.78 16.14 2.43
N THR A 37 -3.30 14.88 2.35
CA THR A 37 -3.73 13.83 3.27
C THR A 37 -3.27 14.09 4.71
N PHE A 38 -2.03 14.57 4.89
CA PHE A 38 -1.54 15.02 6.18
C PHE A 38 -2.45 16.10 6.79
N THR A 39 -2.85 17.11 6.01
CA THR A 39 -3.75 18.17 6.48
C THR A 39 -5.10 17.63 6.88
N ILE A 40 -5.71 16.73 6.09
CA ILE A 40 -6.98 16.08 6.44
C ILE A 40 -6.85 15.32 7.77
N ASN A 41 -5.81 14.48 7.89
CA ASN A 41 -5.61 13.67 9.10
C ASN A 41 -5.34 14.55 10.32
N LEU A 42 -4.54 15.61 10.16
CA LEU A 42 -4.26 16.57 11.23
C LEU A 42 -5.51 17.36 11.64
N SER A 43 -6.32 17.83 10.69
CA SER A 43 -7.57 18.51 11.00
C SER A 43 -8.54 17.58 11.73
N PHE A 44 -8.64 16.32 11.29
CA PHE A 44 -9.50 15.33 11.91
C PHE A 44 -9.05 14.98 13.35
N ILE A 45 -7.75 14.73 13.57
CA ILE A 45 -7.25 14.35 14.90
C ILE A 45 -7.36 15.51 15.89
N LEU A 46 -7.13 16.75 15.45
CA LEU A 46 -7.32 17.94 16.27
C LEU A 46 -8.80 18.13 16.64
N TRP A 47 -9.70 17.96 15.66
CA TRP A 47 -11.14 18.00 15.91
C TRP A 47 -11.58 16.90 16.89
N ALA A 48 -11.15 15.66 16.68
CA ALA A 48 -11.50 14.51 17.52
C ALA A 48 -10.98 14.70 18.95
N THR A 49 -9.73 15.12 19.11
CA THR A 49 -9.13 15.40 20.42
C THR A 49 -9.88 16.54 21.12
N SER A 50 -10.25 17.61 20.41
CA SER A 50 -10.92 18.74 21.04
C SER A 50 -12.40 18.48 21.39
N ASN A 51 -13.12 17.67 20.61
CA ASN A 51 -14.57 17.49 20.76
C ASN A 51 -14.95 16.16 21.42
N ARG A 52 -14.06 15.16 21.40
CA ARG A 52 -14.33 13.80 21.86
C ARG A 52 -13.29 13.29 22.87
N ALA A 53 -12.43 14.16 23.42
CA ALA A 53 -11.42 13.76 24.43
C ALA A 53 -12.00 12.95 25.59
N GLN A 54 -13.23 13.24 26.03
CA GLN A 54 -13.88 12.53 27.13
C GLN A 54 -14.20 11.06 26.83
N THR A 55 -14.21 10.68 25.55
CA THR A 55 -14.46 9.30 25.12
C THR A 55 -13.18 8.47 25.00
N LEU A 56 -12.02 9.08 25.21
CA LEU A 56 -10.72 8.44 25.04
C LEU A 56 -10.39 7.57 26.26
N ASP A 57 -10.33 6.26 26.07
CA ASP A 57 -9.83 5.31 27.06
C ASP A 57 -8.70 4.47 26.44
N ARG A 58 -7.56 4.38 27.15
CA ARG A 58 -6.32 3.69 26.70
C ARG A 58 -5.92 3.97 25.24
N GLY A 59 -6.21 5.17 24.74
CA GLY A 59 -5.88 5.59 23.36
C GLY A 59 -6.95 5.28 22.30
N ILE A 60 -8.08 4.68 22.67
CA ILE A 60 -9.22 4.43 21.78
C ILE A 60 -10.35 5.40 22.14
N GLY A 61 -10.91 6.09 21.15
CA GLY A 61 -11.99 7.07 21.33
C GLY A 61 -13.20 6.79 20.45
N THR A 62 -14.39 7.22 20.87
CA THR A 62 -15.62 7.10 20.09
C THR A 62 -15.84 8.35 19.24
N ILE A 63 -15.89 8.18 17.91
CA ILE A 63 -16.05 9.29 16.96
C ILE A 63 -17.53 9.62 16.75
N SER A 64 -18.34 8.58 16.52
CA SER A 64 -19.78 8.69 16.27
C SER A 64 -20.53 7.47 16.77
N GLU A 65 -21.79 7.66 17.14
CA GLU A 65 -22.69 6.64 17.66
C GLU A 65 -24.06 6.77 16.97
N GLY A 66 -24.73 5.64 16.72
CA GLY A 66 -26.01 5.65 16.02
C GLY A 66 -26.63 4.27 15.79
N THR A 67 -27.65 4.22 14.94
CA THR A 67 -28.33 2.97 14.53
C THR A 67 -27.46 2.15 13.58
N CYS A 68 -27.67 0.83 13.54
CA CYS A 68 -26.92 -0.08 12.67
C CYS A 68 -26.83 0.38 11.22
N PRO A 69 -27.93 0.71 10.52
CA PRO A 69 -27.86 1.03 9.09
C PRO A 69 -27.04 2.29 8.84
N LYS A 70 -27.18 3.28 9.73
CA LYS A 70 -26.45 4.55 9.65
C LYS A 70 -24.95 4.33 9.87
N ILE A 71 -24.58 3.66 10.97
CA ILE A 71 -23.16 3.45 11.30
C ILE A 71 -22.49 2.49 10.31
N LYS A 72 -23.19 1.47 9.83
CA LYS A 72 -22.69 0.58 8.78
C LYS A 72 -22.38 1.36 7.49
N GLN A 73 -23.29 2.23 7.05
CA GLN A 73 -23.06 3.09 5.89
C GLN A 73 -21.84 4.02 6.10
N TRP A 74 -21.71 4.63 7.29
CA TRP A 74 -20.55 5.45 7.64
C TRP A 74 -19.25 4.64 7.63
N ASN A 75 -19.24 3.45 8.24
CA ASN A 75 -18.10 2.55 8.27
C ASN A 75 -17.63 2.20 6.85
N THR A 76 -18.55 1.76 5.99
CA THR A 76 -18.25 1.46 4.59
C THR A 76 -17.69 2.69 3.85
N THR A 77 -18.30 3.87 4.04
CA THR A 77 -17.88 5.11 3.35
C THR A 77 -16.47 5.53 3.78
N VAL A 78 -16.18 5.45 5.08
CA VAL A 78 -14.86 5.78 5.64
C VAL A 78 -13.80 4.83 5.10
N HIS A 79 -14.04 3.51 5.14
CA HIS A 79 -13.08 2.54 4.61
C HIS A 79 -12.85 2.66 3.09
N ILE A 80 -13.88 2.95 2.29
CA ILE A 80 -13.70 3.21 0.85
C ILE A 80 -12.81 4.44 0.64
N THR A 81 -13.07 5.53 1.36
CA THR A 81 -12.32 6.79 1.24
C THR A 81 -10.85 6.59 1.62
N ILE A 82 -10.62 5.89 2.74
CA ILE A 82 -9.28 5.55 3.22
C ILE A 82 -8.53 4.72 2.19
N ASN A 83 -9.15 3.69 1.63
CA ASN A 83 -8.52 2.83 0.63
C ASN A 83 -8.16 3.58 -0.66
N ILE A 84 -8.99 4.55 -1.10
CA ILE A 84 -8.67 5.40 -2.24
C ILE A 84 -7.45 6.28 -1.93
N ILE A 85 -7.45 6.95 -0.78
CA ILE A 85 -6.37 7.84 -0.36
C ILE A 85 -5.06 7.06 -0.16
N SER A 86 -5.11 5.93 0.54
CA SER A 86 -3.95 5.07 0.79
C SER A 86 -3.36 4.55 -0.53
N THR A 87 -4.20 4.17 -1.49
CA THR A 87 -3.77 3.73 -2.82
C THR A 87 -3.08 4.84 -3.60
N ILE A 88 -3.63 6.06 -3.62
CA ILE A 88 -3.01 7.22 -4.28
C ILE A 88 -1.64 7.54 -3.66
N LEU A 89 -1.55 7.52 -2.32
CA LEU A 89 -0.29 7.76 -1.62
C LEU A 89 0.74 6.65 -1.88
N LEU A 90 0.29 5.40 -1.96
CA LEU A 90 1.14 4.27 -2.27
C LEU A 90 1.68 4.37 -3.70
N ALA A 91 0.82 4.66 -4.68
CA ALA A 91 1.21 4.88 -6.06
C ALA A 91 2.20 6.05 -6.21
N GLY A 92 1.95 7.17 -5.51
CA GLY A 92 2.87 8.31 -5.51
C GLY A 92 4.23 7.99 -4.87
N SER A 93 4.23 7.13 -3.83
CA SER A 93 5.46 6.63 -3.20
C SER A 93 6.22 5.69 -4.12
N ASP A 94 5.52 4.76 -4.78
CA ASP A 94 6.09 3.83 -5.74
C ASP A 94 6.74 4.56 -6.92
N TYR A 95 6.05 5.55 -7.48
CA TYR A 95 6.60 6.41 -8.53
C TYR A 95 7.91 7.09 -8.10
N CYS A 96 7.96 7.67 -6.90
CA CYS A 96 9.17 8.31 -6.37
C CYS A 96 10.29 7.29 -6.12
N MET A 97 9.97 6.08 -5.63
CA MET A 97 10.93 4.98 -5.46
C MET A 97 11.50 4.53 -6.82
N GLN A 98 10.68 4.45 -7.86
CA GLN A 98 11.13 4.16 -9.22
C GLN A 98 12.06 5.26 -9.76
N CYS A 99 11.76 6.54 -9.50
CA CYS A 99 12.64 7.65 -9.87
C CYS A 99 14.01 7.58 -9.18
N LEU A 100 14.05 7.12 -7.94
CA LEU A 100 15.27 7.02 -7.14
C LEU A 100 16.15 5.82 -7.53
N ILE A 101 15.55 4.72 -8.01
CA ILE A 101 16.27 3.49 -8.37
C ILE A 101 16.70 3.44 -9.85
N ALA A 102 16.06 4.27 -10.68
CA ALA A 102 16.40 4.39 -12.09
C ALA A 102 17.80 4.99 -12.27
N PRO A 103 18.67 4.34 -13.08
CA PRO A 103 20.03 4.82 -13.29
C PRO A 103 20.06 6.04 -14.21
N THR A 104 21.10 6.86 -14.11
CA THR A 104 21.41 7.92 -15.10
C THR A 104 22.28 7.38 -16.24
N ARG A 105 22.43 8.14 -17.34
CA ARG A 105 23.30 7.80 -18.47
C ARG A 105 24.75 7.56 -17.99
N LEU A 106 25.26 8.44 -17.14
CA LEU A 106 26.60 8.32 -16.56
C LEU A 106 26.76 7.06 -15.69
N GLU A 107 25.76 6.73 -14.87
CA GLU A 107 25.79 5.51 -14.04
C GLU A 107 25.79 4.24 -14.91
N VAL A 108 25.08 4.27 -16.05
CA VAL A 108 25.10 3.19 -17.04
C VAL A 108 26.47 3.06 -17.70
N ASP A 109 27.08 4.16 -18.17
CA ASP A 109 28.44 4.14 -18.75
C ASP A 109 29.48 3.59 -17.76
N GLU A 110 29.43 4.07 -16.51
CA GLU A 110 30.33 3.59 -15.47
C GLU A 110 30.13 2.09 -15.21
N ALA A 111 28.89 1.61 -15.18
CA ALA A 111 28.60 0.19 -15.00
C ALA A 111 29.08 -0.65 -16.19
N HIS A 112 28.82 -0.21 -17.43
CA HIS A 112 29.24 -0.90 -18.64
C HIS A 112 30.77 -0.98 -18.77
N SER A 113 31.50 0.08 -18.38
CA SER A 113 32.98 0.06 -18.31
C SER A 113 33.53 -1.00 -17.34
N ARG A 114 32.71 -1.44 -16.37
CA ARG A 114 33.02 -2.50 -15.40
C ARG A 114 32.34 -3.82 -15.74
N LEU A 115 31.87 -4.00 -16.98
CA LEU A 115 31.20 -5.20 -17.48
C LEU A 115 29.94 -5.57 -16.67
N LYS A 116 29.20 -4.55 -16.22
CA LYS A 116 27.95 -4.69 -15.47
C LYS A 116 26.81 -3.98 -16.20
N SER A 117 25.71 -4.69 -16.43
CA SER A 117 24.47 -4.12 -16.94
C SER A 117 23.55 -3.75 -15.77
N LEU A 118 22.86 -2.62 -15.91
CA LEU A 118 21.84 -2.13 -14.99
C LEU A 118 20.46 -2.35 -15.59
N GLU A 119 19.42 -2.45 -14.76
CA GLU A 119 18.07 -2.63 -15.29
C GLU A 119 17.40 -1.27 -15.47
N ILE A 120 16.75 -1.04 -16.62
CA ILE A 120 16.09 0.24 -16.96
C ILE A 120 14.59 -0.03 -17.09
N GLY A 121 13.74 0.91 -16.66
CA GLY A 121 12.28 0.80 -16.79
C GLY A 121 11.62 -0.18 -15.82
N VAL A 122 12.36 -0.80 -14.90
CA VAL A 122 11.83 -1.73 -13.90
C VAL A 122 12.26 -1.36 -12.48
N PRO A 123 11.44 -1.66 -11.47
CA PRO A 123 11.84 -1.58 -10.08
C PRO A 123 12.92 -2.63 -9.79
N SER A 124 14.19 -2.21 -9.77
CA SER A 124 15.35 -3.11 -9.60
C SER A 124 16.17 -2.80 -8.36
N ILE A 125 16.07 -3.67 -7.35
CA ILE A 125 16.93 -3.60 -6.16
C ILE A 125 18.40 -3.82 -6.53
N ARG A 126 18.70 -4.47 -7.67
CA ARG A 126 20.09 -4.66 -8.12
C ARG A 126 20.78 -3.32 -8.38
N ASN A 127 20.05 -2.34 -8.94
CA ASN A 127 20.58 -1.01 -9.19
C ASN A 127 20.92 -0.26 -7.89
N PHE A 128 20.33 -0.63 -6.75
CA PHE A 128 20.52 0.03 -5.47
C PHE A 128 22.01 0.17 -5.07
N TRP A 129 22.83 -0.81 -5.45
CA TRP A 129 24.25 -0.78 -5.13
C TRP A 129 25.04 0.22 -5.98
N ASN A 130 24.51 0.61 -7.13
CA ASN A 130 25.15 1.45 -8.14
C ASN A 130 24.70 2.92 -8.13
N ILE A 131 23.65 3.28 -7.39
CA ILE A 131 23.16 4.67 -7.29
C ILE A 131 23.93 5.50 -6.25
N THR A 132 23.72 6.82 -6.30
CA THR A 132 24.32 7.81 -5.37
C THR A 132 23.93 7.58 -3.90
N PHE A 133 24.77 8.07 -2.98
CA PHE A 133 24.54 7.95 -1.53
C PHE A 133 23.23 8.61 -1.06
N LYS A 134 22.85 9.75 -1.66
CA LYS A 134 21.57 10.42 -1.37
C LYS A 134 20.38 9.50 -1.67
N ARG A 135 20.39 8.84 -2.85
CA ARG A 135 19.34 7.89 -3.24
C ARG A 135 19.34 6.63 -2.37
N LYS A 136 20.52 6.16 -1.94
CA LYS A 136 20.67 5.05 -0.98
C LYS A 136 20.02 5.32 0.38
N ILE A 137 19.86 6.59 0.77
CA ILE A 137 19.13 6.98 1.99
C ILE A 137 17.64 7.21 1.70
N LEU A 138 17.31 7.97 0.66
CA LEU A 138 15.92 8.35 0.38
C LEU A 138 15.04 7.15 0.01
N TRP A 139 15.56 6.21 -0.78
CA TRP A 139 14.82 5.04 -1.24
C TRP A 139 14.34 4.14 -0.09
N PRO A 140 15.19 3.71 0.87
CA PRO A 140 14.72 2.89 1.99
C PRO A 140 13.83 3.67 2.96
N LEU A 141 14.07 4.96 3.20
CA LEU A 141 13.17 5.78 4.04
C LEU A 141 11.75 5.84 3.45
N LEU A 142 11.65 6.02 2.13
CA LEU A 142 10.36 6.03 1.44
C LEU A 142 9.72 4.63 1.40
N SER A 143 10.52 3.58 1.25
CA SER A 143 10.05 2.19 1.24
C SER A 143 9.50 1.77 2.61
N ILE A 144 10.28 1.98 3.67
CA ILE A 144 9.92 1.61 5.05
C ILE A 144 8.71 2.40 5.52
N SER A 145 8.61 3.69 5.19
CA SER A 145 7.42 4.48 5.53
C SER A 145 6.17 4.06 4.74
N SER A 146 6.31 3.38 3.60
CA SER A 146 5.18 2.96 2.74
C SER A 146 4.56 1.63 3.13
N PHE A 147 5.37 0.67 3.54
CA PHE A 147 4.91 -0.69 3.87
C PHE A 147 3.83 -0.73 4.98
N PRO A 148 3.97 -0.03 6.13
CA PRO A 148 2.97 -0.08 7.19
C PRO A 148 1.76 0.81 6.92
N LEU A 149 1.87 1.85 6.08
CA LEU A 149 0.85 2.88 5.96
C LEU A 149 -0.50 2.35 5.48
N HIS A 150 -0.51 1.43 4.50
CA HIS A 150 -1.77 0.86 4.01
C HIS A 150 -2.48 0.05 5.10
N LEU A 151 -1.75 -0.80 5.82
CA LEU A 151 -2.29 -1.58 6.94
C LEU A 151 -2.77 -0.67 8.08
N LEU A 152 -1.97 0.32 8.46
CA LEU A 152 -2.29 1.26 9.54
C LEU A 152 -3.59 2.01 9.23
N TYR A 153 -3.79 2.46 8.00
CA TYR A 153 -5.01 3.14 7.56
C TYR A 153 -6.27 2.32 7.79
N ASP A 154 -6.22 1.02 7.53
CA ASP A 154 -7.38 0.12 7.65
C ASP A 154 -7.71 -0.24 9.10
N ILE A 155 -6.76 -0.09 10.03
CA ILE A 155 -6.97 -0.36 11.46
C ILE A 155 -7.14 0.89 12.32
N ILE A 156 -7.00 2.09 11.75
CA ILE A 156 -7.20 3.37 12.48
C ILE A 156 -8.65 3.51 12.93
N TYR A 157 -9.60 3.18 12.04
CA TYR A 157 -11.04 3.30 12.28
C TYR A 157 -11.65 1.91 12.30
N PHE A 158 -12.52 1.67 13.27
CA PHE A 158 -13.22 0.40 13.38
C PHE A 158 -14.62 0.62 13.93
N CYS A 159 -15.56 -0.18 13.46
CA CYS A 159 -16.88 -0.28 14.08
C CYS A 159 -16.78 -1.22 15.28
N SER A 160 -17.24 -0.77 16.44
CA SER A 160 -17.41 -1.63 17.62
C SER A 160 -18.83 -1.54 18.15
N LEU A 161 -19.18 -2.53 18.96
CA LEU A 161 -20.39 -2.52 19.75
C LEU A 161 -20.00 -2.17 21.18
N SER A 162 -20.69 -1.19 21.77
CA SER A 162 -20.53 -0.85 23.18
C SER A 162 -21.67 -1.50 23.96
N PHE A 163 -21.40 -2.17 25.08
CA PHE A 163 -22.41 -2.75 25.96
C PHE A 163 -22.09 -2.44 27.42
N ASN A 164 -23.13 -2.27 28.26
CA ASN A 164 -22.99 -2.28 29.71
C ASN A 164 -23.38 -3.68 30.22
N GLU A 165 -22.57 -4.23 31.11
CA GLU A 165 -22.87 -5.51 31.75
C GLU A 165 -23.98 -5.32 32.79
N TYR A 166 -25.14 -5.94 32.58
CA TYR A 166 -26.22 -5.99 33.57
C TYR A 166 -26.74 -7.42 33.67
N ALA A 167 -27.01 -7.88 34.89
CA ALA A 167 -27.59 -9.19 35.14
C ALA A 167 -29.12 -9.08 35.25
N VAL A 168 -29.83 -10.01 34.62
CA VAL A 168 -31.28 -10.19 34.75
C VAL A 168 -31.51 -11.41 35.64
N TYR A 169 -32.12 -11.19 36.81
CA TYR A 169 -32.44 -12.26 37.74
C TYR A 169 -33.93 -12.57 37.66
N THR A 170 -34.26 -13.80 37.24
CA THR A 170 -35.64 -14.29 37.21
C THR A 170 -36.02 -14.80 38.59
N VAL A 171 -37.08 -14.24 39.18
CA VAL A 171 -37.60 -14.71 40.48
C VAL A 171 -39.10 -14.93 40.41
N ASN A 172 -39.59 -15.85 41.24
CA ASN A 172 -41.02 -16.08 41.40
C ASN A 172 -41.66 -15.03 42.33
N ALA A 173 -43.00 -14.90 42.30
CA ALA A 173 -43.71 -13.95 43.15
C ALA A 173 -43.46 -14.18 44.66
N GLN A 174 -43.18 -15.42 45.06
CA GLN A 174 -42.88 -15.79 46.45
C GLN A 174 -41.60 -15.13 46.98
N PHE A 175 -40.66 -14.75 46.11
CA PHE A 175 -39.44 -14.04 46.48
C PHE A 175 -39.70 -12.69 47.18
N LEU A 176 -40.82 -12.04 46.86
CA LEU A 176 -41.18 -10.74 47.45
C LEU A 176 -41.68 -10.87 48.89
N GLU A 177 -42.19 -12.04 49.26
CA GLU A 177 -42.85 -12.29 50.53
C GLU A 177 -41.92 -12.97 51.55
N VAL A 178 -41.02 -13.84 51.08
CA VAL A 178 -40.12 -14.62 51.95
C VAL A 178 -39.05 -13.74 52.60
N ASN A 179 -38.80 -13.89 53.91
CA ASN A 179 -37.75 -13.16 54.65
C ASN A 179 -36.38 -13.90 54.65
N ASN A 180 -36.30 -15.05 54.00
CA ASN A 180 -35.10 -15.88 53.97
C ASN A 180 -34.50 -15.95 52.55
N PRO A 181 -33.46 -15.16 52.24
CA PRO A 181 -32.82 -15.16 50.92
C PRO A 181 -32.06 -16.45 50.60
N GLU A 182 -31.83 -17.33 51.58
CA GLU A 182 -31.11 -18.60 51.37
C GLU A 182 -31.97 -19.71 50.77
N ALA A 183 -33.30 -19.57 50.78
CA ALA A 183 -34.22 -20.59 50.30
C ALA A 183 -34.20 -20.83 48.77
N PHE A 184 -33.50 -19.99 48.00
CA PHE A 184 -33.54 -19.95 46.54
C PHE A 184 -32.16 -20.09 45.86
N LEU A 185 -31.12 -20.51 46.60
CA LEU A 185 -29.74 -20.46 46.10
C LEU A 185 -29.18 -21.81 45.66
N GLY A 186 -28.95 -21.95 44.35
CA GLY A 186 -27.85 -22.74 43.77
C GLY A 186 -26.68 -21.79 43.47
N LEU A 187 -25.44 -22.23 43.74
CA LEU A 187 -24.22 -21.40 43.78
C LEU A 187 -23.92 -20.61 42.48
N ASP A 188 -23.67 -19.29 42.62
CA ASP A 188 -22.60 -18.43 42.02
C ASP A 188 -22.91 -16.92 42.26
N TYR A 189 -24.18 -16.57 42.46
CA TYR A 189 -24.64 -15.16 42.56
C TYR A 189 -25.12 -14.70 43.96
N LYS A 190 -24.74 -15.43 45.02
CA LYS A 190 -25.23 -15.24 46.40
C LYS A 190 -25.14 -13.78 46.88
N THR A 191 -24.04 -13.08 46.59
CA THR A 191 -23.81 -11.70 47.05
C THR A 191 -24.71 -10.67 46.37
N VAL A 192 -24.95 -10.81 45.06
CA VAL A 192 -25.82 -9.90 44.31
C VAL A 192 -27.29 -10.16 44.66
N TYR A 193 -27.65 -11.42 44.84
CA TYR A 193 -28.99 -11.86 45.26
C TYR A 193 -29.39 -11.28 46.63
N ILE A 194 -28.47 -11.33 47.61
CA ILE A 194 -28.70 -10.77 48.95
C ILE A 194 -28.88 -9.23 48.90
N LYS A 195 -28.07 -8.52 48.10
CA LYS A 195 -28.19 -7.06 47.93
C LYS A 195 -29.53 -6.67 47.30
N LEU A 196 -29.96 -7.39 46.27
CA LEU A 196 -31.25 -7.14 45.62
C LEU A 196 -32.43 -7.44 46.56
N HIS A 197 -32.37 -8.53 47.33
CA HIS A 197 -33.40 -8.84 48.32
C HIS A 197 -33.50 -7.77 49.43
N ALA A 198 -32.35 -7.27 49.91
CA ALA A 198 -32.32 -6.16 50.87
C ALA A 198 -32.94 -4.88 50.29
N ALA A 199 -32.65 -4.55 49.03
CA ALA A 199 -33.23 -3.40 48.33
C ALA A 199 -34.76 -3.53 48.10
N VAL A 200 -35.27 -4.76 47.89
CA VAL A 200 -36.73 -5.03 47.88
C VAL A 200 -37.34 -4.66 49.24
N LYS A 201 -36.76 -5.15 50.34
CA LYS A 201 -37.29 -4.92 51.70
C LYS A 201 -37.16 -3.46 52.14
N ALA A 202 -36.11 -2.78 51.69
CA ALA A 202 -35.90 -1.34 51.91
C ALA A 202 -36.79 -0.44 51.01
N ASN A 203 -37.59 -1.05 50.12
CA ASN A 203 -38.45 -0.37 49.16
C ASN A 203 -37.70 0.62 48.23
N GLU A 204 -36.43 0.31 47.95
CA GLU A 204 -35.53 1.11 47.11
C GLU A 204 -35.71 0.80 45.62
N LEU A 205 -36.36 -0.33 45.30
CA LEU A 205 -36.67 -0.75 43.95
C LEU A 205 -37.95 -0.10 43.45
N LYS A 206 -37.91 0.42 42.22
CA LYS A 206 -39.07 1.02 41.57
C LYS A 206 -39.84 -0.02 40.75
N PRO A 207 -41.11 -0.33 41.08
CA PRO A 207 -41.90 -1.24 40.28
C PRO A 207 -42.15 -0.65 38.89
N LEU A 208 -42.05 -1.50 37.86
CA LEU A 208 -42.33 -1.15 36.47
C LEU A 208 -43.39 -2.11 35.93
N SER A 209 -44.39 -1.60 35.22
CA SER A 209 -45.27 -2.46 34.42
C SER A 209 -44.48 -3.14 33.31
N LEU A 210 -44.96 -4.27 32.77
CA LEU A 210 -44.28 -5.00 31.69
C LEU A 210 -43.93 -4.07 30.51
N GLN A 211 -44.89 -3.24 30.07
CA GLN A 211 -44.69 -2.31 28.96
C GLN A 211 -43.67 -1.22 29.28
N GLU A 212 -43.66 -0.68 30.51
CA GLU A 212 -42.67 0.30 30.92
C GLU A 212 -41.28 -0.32 31.13
N CYS A 213 -41.23 -1.56 31.60
CA CYS A 213 -40.00 -2.32 31.77
C CYS A 213 -39.36 -2.58 30.41
N LEU A 214 -40.14 -3.10 29.46
CA LEU A 214 -39.71 -3.25 28.07
C LEU A 214 -39.27 -1.90 27.50
N ASN A 215 -40.06 -0.83 27.59
CA ASN A 215 -39.65 0.48 27.06
C ASN A 215 -38.37 1.06 27.71
N LYS A 216 -38.07 0.74 28.98
CA LYS A 216 -36.91 1.30 29.72
C LYS A 216 -35.66 0.41 29.71
N TYR A 217 -35.82 -0.90 29.58
CA TYR A 217 -34.74 -1.90 29.58
C TYR A 217 -34.50 -2.56 28.21
N SER A 218 -35.49 -2.56 27.30
CA SER A 218 -35.35 -3.00 25.89
C SER A 218 -34.63 -1.92 25.04
N VAL A 219 -33.44 -1.54 25.49
CA VAL A 219 -32.57 -0.53 24.89
C VAL A 219 -31.17 -1.12 24.72
N ALA A 220 -30.43 -0.73 23.67
CA ALA A 220 -29.08 -1.25 23.32
C ALA A 220 -28.18 -1.57 24.51
N ILE A 221 -28.21 -0.60 25.43
CA ILE A 221 -27.29 -0.37 26.52
C ILE A 221 -28.10 0.30 27.61
N GLN A 222 -28.11 -0.29 28.80
CA GLN A 222 -28.70 0.32 29.99
C GLN A 222 -27.63 1.13 30.73
N SER A 223 -27.63 2.46 30.60
CA SER A 223 -26.68 3.37 31.27
C SER A 223 -27.26 4.11 32.49
N SER A 224 -28.57 4.01 32.69
CA SER A 224 -29.30 4.76 33.72
C SER A 224 -29.80 3.89 34.87
N ARG A 225 -29.69 2.56 34.74
CA ARG A 225 -30.28 1.59 35.68
C ARG A 225 -29.35 0.40 35.88
N GLY A 226 -29.36 -0.17 37.08
CA GLY A 226 -28.62 -1.39 37.41
C GLY A 226 -29.42 -2.66 37.13
N ALA A 227 -29.03 -3.76 37.79
CA ALA A 227 -29.64 -5.09 37.67
C ALA A 227 -31.18 -5.06 37.73
N LEU A 228 -31.80 -5.92 36.92
CA LEU A 228 -33.25 -6.05 36.80
C LEU A 228 -33.71 -7.36 37.44
N LEU A 229 -34.74 -7.26 38.28
CA LEU A 229 -35.46 -8.41 38.82
C LEU A 229 -36.69 -8.66 37.92
N LEU A 230 -36.65 -9.72 37.12
CA LEU A 230 -37.71 -10.03 36.17
C LEU A 230 -38.63 -11.09 36.79
N VAL A 231 -39.91 -10.75 36.94
CA VAL A 231 -40.93 -11.70 37.38
C VAL A 231 -41.62 -12.22 36.12
N VAL A 232 -41.26 -13.43 35.70
CA VAL A 232 -41.64 -13.99 34.40
C VAL A 232 -42.84 -14.93 34.54
N ALA A 233 -43.80 -14.80 33.62
CA ALA A 233 -44.58 -15.93 33.11
C ALA A 233 -44.11 -16.14 31.66
N ASP A 234 -43.85 -17.40 31.30
CA ASP A 234 -42.90 -17.81 30.25
C ASP A 234 -43.07 -17.17 28.85
N ASP A 235 -41.91 -17.09 28.19
CA ASP A 235 -41.61 -16.88 26.76
C ASP A 235 -41.69 -15.47 26.13
N VAL A 236 -40.52 -14.93 25.73
CA VAL A 236 -40.39 -13.86 24.71
C VAL A 236 -39.18 -14.13 23.80
N LYS A 237 -39.39 -13.98 22.48
CA LYS A 237 -38.38 -14.06 21.42
C LYS A 237 -37.77 -12.69 21.09
N ASP A 238 -36.49 -12.69 20.75
CA ASP A 238 -35.59 -11.55 20.60
C ASP A 238 -35.76 -10.82 19.26
N ASP A 239 -35.78 -9.48 19.29
CA ASP A 239 -35.95 -8.61 18.11
C ASP A 239 -34.79 -7.58 18.07
N GLU A 240 -33.99 -7.57 17.00
CA GLU A 240 -32.66 -6.92 16.95
C GLU A 240 -32.67 -5.37 16.85
N ALA A 241 -33.84 -4.73 16.98
CA ALA A 241 -34.04 -3.30 16.70
C ALA A 241 -33.38 -2.33 17.71
N TRP A 242 -32.86 -2.83 18.84
CA TRP A 242 -32.43 -1.98 19.95
C TRP A 242 -30.93 -1.67 20.00
N ARG A 243 -30.04 -2.29 19.20
CA ARG A 243 -28.56 -2.13 19.30
C ARG A 243 -28.03 -0.75 18.80
N LYS A 244 -27.14 -0.12 19.58
CA LYS A 244 -26.39 1.10 19.22
C LYS A 244 -24.97 0.73 18.78
N TYR A 245 -24.55 1.23 17.64
CA TYR A 245 -23.25 0.97 17.03
C TYR A 245 -22.38 2.21 17.20
N THR A 246 -21.10 1.98 17.48
CA THR A 246 -20.11 3.05 17.58
C THR A 246 -19.04 2.85 16.53
N ILE A 247 -18.58 3.96 15.96
CA ILE A 247 -17.33 3.97 15.18
C ILE A 247 -16.25 4.59 16.06
N GLY A 248 -15.28 3.76 16.40
CA GLY A 248 -14.13 4.11 17.21
C GLY A 248 -12.90 4.38 16.35
N GLY A 249 -11.91 5.00 16.96
CA GLY A 249 -10.60 5.13 16.35
C GLY A 249 -9.47 5.11 17.36
N SER A 250 -8.29 4.67 16.91
CA SER A 250 -7.08 4.63 17.73
C SER A 250 -6.28 5.92 17.57
N ASN A 251 -6.25 6.73 18.63
CA ASN A 251 -5.49 7.98 18.70
C ASN A 251 -3.98 7.80 18.41
N PRO A 252 -3.25 6.81 18.98
CA PRO A 252 -1.84 6.63 18.66
C PRO A 252 -1.61 6.25 17.19
N LEU A 253 -2.52 5.46 16.58
CA LEU A 253 -2.43 5.11 15.16
C LEU A 253 -2.72 6.32 14.26
N CYS A 254 -3.68 7.17 14.61
CA CYS A 254 -3.95 8.44 13.91
C CYS A 254 -2.70 9.34 13.89
N TRP A 255 -2.01 9.50 15.02
CA TRP A 255 -0.77 10.28 15.09
C TRP A 255 0.35 9.66 14.26
N ALA A 256 0.53 8.34 14.34
CA ALA A 256 1.54 7.63 13.57
C ALA A 256 1.33 7.81 12.05
N VAL A 257 0.11 7.63 11.55
CA VAL A 257 -0.21 7.83 10.12
C VAL A 257 -0.05 9.29 9.71
N THR A 258 -0.43 10.24 10.56
CA THR A 258 -0.22 11.67 10.30
C THR A 258 1.27 12.01 10.16
N ALA A 259 2.10 11.51 11.07
CA ALA A 259 3.55 11.69 11.01
C ALA A 259 4.18 11.04 9.77
N LEU A 260 3.73 9.83 9.41
CA LEU A 260 4.21 9.13 8.21
C LEU A 260 3.84 9.87 6.92
N ASN A 261 2.64 10.44 6.83
CA ASN A 261 2.25 11.27 5.66
C ASN A 261 3.10 12.54 5.56
N LEU A 262 3.39 13.20 6.67
CA LEU A 262 4.26 14.37 6.71
C LEU A 262 5.67 14.01 6.24
N LEU A 263 6.24 12.94 6.79
CA LEU A 263 7.54 12.42 6.39
C LEU A 263 7.58 12.12 4.90
N LYS A 264 6.54 11.47 4.36
CA LYS A 264 6.41 11.20 2.93
C LYS A 264 6.38 12.45 2.08
N GLY A 265 5.56 13.43 2.45
CA GLY A 265 5.50 14.72 1.75
C GLY A 265 6.88 15.38 1.68
N ILE A 266 7.61 15.38 2.81
CA ILE A 266 8.98 15.91 2.88
C ILE A 266 9.93 15.12 1.98
N LEU A 267 9.96 13.78 2.07
CA LEU A 267 10.81 12.93 1.25
C LEU A 267 10.53 13.12 -0.25
N MET A 268 9.26 13.18 -0.65
CA MET A 268 8.86 13.38 -2.05
C MET A 268 9.22 14.79 -2.56
N LEU A 269 9.18 15.82 -1.70
CA LEU A 269 9.72 17.14 -2.05
C LEU A 269 11.23 17.10 -2.26
N PHE A 270 11.97 16.36 -1.43
CA PHE A 270 13.40 16.13 -1.64
C PHE A 270 13.66 15.42 -2.96
N VAL A 271 12.84 14.46 -3.37
CA VAL A 271 12.94 13.83 -4.71
C VAL A 271 12.67 14.86 -5.81
N ALA A 272 11.66 15.72 -5.66
CA ALA A 272 11.30 16.70 -6.67
C ALA A 272 12.37 17.80 -6.84
N PHE A 273 12.95 18.31 -5.76
CA PHE A 273 13.82 19.50 -5.77
C PHE A 273 15.27 19.26 -5.34
N GLY A 274 15.57 18.19 -4.59
CA GLY A 274 16.85 18.00 -3.90
C GLY A 274 17.93 17.25 -4.68
N SER A 275 17.60 16.68 -5.85
CA SER A 275 18.58 16.08 -6.75
C SER A 275 19.10 17.13 -7.72
N ASP A 276 20.38 17.48 -7.67
CA ASP A 276 21.08 18.18 -8.77
C ASP A 276 21.54 17.20 -9.88
N GLU A 277 21.13 15.95 -9.76
CA GLU A 277 21.56 14.84 -10.59
C GLU A 277 20.94 14.90 -12.00
N GLU A 278 21.67 14.31 -12.96
CA GLU A 278 21.20 14.12 -14.33
C GLU A 278 19.86 13.37 -14.39
N THR A 279 19.20 13.50 -15.53
CA THR A 279 17.88 12.91 -15.76
C THR A 279 17.96 11.37 -15.63
N PRO A 280 17.18 10.76 -14.72
CA PRO A 280 17.13 9.31 -14.62
C PRO A 280 16.47 8.71 -15.87
N LEU A 281 16.95 7.54 -16.28
CA LEU A 281 16.41 6.76 -17.39
C LEU A 281 15.20 5.95 -16.88
N LEU A 282 14.02 6.57 -16.90
CA LEU A 282 12.79 5.97 -16.37
C LEU A 282 12.17 4.97 -17.33
N THR A 283 12.35 5.18 -18.62
CA THR A 283 11.78 4.35 -19.68
C THR A 283 12.86 3.83 -20.62
N VAL A 284 12.55 2.77 -21.34
CA VAL A 284 13.40 2.27 -22.43
C VAL A 284 13.59 3.33 -23.52
N GLY A 285 12.57 4.16 -23.76
CA GLY A 285 12.67 5.31 -24.66
C GLY A 285 13.69 6.35 -24.21
N ASP A 286 13.78 6.64 -22.91
CA ASP A 286 14.81 7.53 -22.36
C ASP A 286 16.20 6.95 -22.60
N ALA A 287 16.37 5.64 -22.39
CA ALA A 287 17.63 4.96 -22.63
C ALA A 287 18.03 5.00 -24.11
N VAL A 288 17.14 4.60 -25.01
CA VAL A 288 17.38 4.64 -26.47
C VAL A 288 17.76 6.07 -26.91
N ALA A 289 16.99 7.08 -26.49
CA ALA A 289 17.28 8.47 -26.85
C ALA A 289 18.65 8.93 -26.31
N SER A 290 19.02 8.50 -25.10
CA SER A 290 20.30 8.84 -24.49
C SER A 290 21.50 8.14 -25.14
N CYS A 291 21.37 6.85 -25.49
CA CYS A 291 22.41 6.08 -26.18
C CYS A 291 22.56 6.48 -27.65
N MET A 292 21.47 6.84 -28.33
CA MET A 292 21.51 7.38 -29.70
C MET A 292 22.10 8.79 -29.78
N LYS A 293 22.06 9.54 -28.66
CA LYS A 293 22.69 10.86 -28.57
C LYS A 293 24.20 10.71 -28.33
N GLU A 294 24.59 9.79 -27.45
CA GLU A 294 25.97 9.49 -27.09
C GLU A 294 26.15 7.97 -26.99
N GLU A 295 26.78 7.41 -28.03
CA GLU A 295 27.02 5.98 -28.21
C GLU A 295 27.92 5.42 -27.10
N ASP A 296 27.67 4.18 -26.69
CA ASP A 296 28.47 3.49 -25.67
C ASP A 296 29.47 2.52 -26.31
N THR A 297 30.74 2.87 -26.20
CA THR A 297 31.87 2.11 -26.75
C THR A 297 32.04 0.73 -26.12
N SER A 298 31.47 0.49 -24.92
CA SER A 298 31.52 -0.79 -24.23
C SER A 298 30.60 -1.83 -24.87
N THR A 299 29.58 -1.39 -25.61
CA THR A 299 28.57 -2.26 -26.25
C THR A 299 28.61 -2.23 -27.77
N GLU A 300 29.61 -1.56 -28.34
CA GLU A 300 29.94 -1.64 -29.77
C GLU A 300 30.17 -3.10 -30.19
N SER A 301 29.69 -3.48 -31.38
CA SER A 301 29.84 -4.84 -31.93
C SER A 301 29.12 -5.93 -31.11
N MET A 302 28.03 -5.58 -30.41
CA MET A 302 27.24 -6.49 -29.59
C MET A 302 25.74 -6.47 -29.93
N CYS A 303 25.34 -6.03 -31.13
CA CYS A 303 23.95 -5.68 -31.45
C CYS A 303 22.91 -6.81 -31.27
N LEU A 304 23.35 -8.08 -31.35
CA LEU A 304 22.53 -9.28 -31.12
C LEU A 304 22.99 -10.10 -29.90
N ALA A 305 23.73 -9.50 -28.97
CA ALA A 305 24.19 -10.17 -27.77
C ALA A 305 23.01 -10.69 -26.91
N PRO A 306 22.93 -12.01 -26.62
CA PRO A 306 21.84 -12.53 -25.83
C PRO A 306 22.00 -12.15 -24.36
N ARG A 307 20.88 -11.81 -23.69
CA ARG A 307 20.87 -11.45 -22.25
C ARG A 307 21.56 -12.49 -21.35
N ALA A 308 21.49 -13.77 -21.70
CA ALA A 308 22.15 -14.85 -20.97
C ALA A 308 23.69 -14.72 -20.96
N ARG A 309 24.29 -14.17 -22.02
CA ARG A 309 25.74 -13.92 -22.13
C ARG A 309 26.16 -12.80 -21.18
N ILE A 310 25.44 -11.68 -21.21
CA ILE A 310 25.66 -10.53 -20.31
C ILE A 310 25.50 -10.93 -18.83
N LYS A 311 24.50 -11.76 -18.51
CA LYS A 311 24.31 -12.27 -17.13
C LYS A 311 25.48 -13.13 -16.65
N LYS A 312 26.16 -13.84 -17.54
CA LYS A 312 27.37 -14.62 -17.23
C LYS A 312 28.66 -13.77 -17.21
N GLN A 313 28.55 -12.45 -17.24
CA GLN A 313 29.66 -11.50 -17.34
C GLN A 313 30.55 -11.71 -18.58
N ASN A 314 30.01 -12.33 -19.63
CA ASN A 314 30.67 -12.38 -20.93
C ASN A 314 30.20 -11.17 -21.75
N TRP A 315 31.14 -10.29 -22.08
CA TRP A 315 30.95 -9.06 -22.86
C TRP A 315 31.79 -9.09 -24.15
N ASP A 316 32.06 -10.29 -24.67
CA ASP A 316 32.88 -10.43 -25.86
C ASP A 316 32.19 -9.74 -27.06
N LYS A 317 32.96 -8.92 -27.78
CA LYS A 317 32.54 -8.20 -29.00
C LYS A 317 32.56 -9.15 -30.20
N ILE A 318 31.65 -10.12 -30.19
CA ILE A 318 31.53 -11.14 -31.23
C ILE A 318 30.20 -11.02 -31.96
N ALA A 319 30.25 -11.25 -33.28
CA ALA A 319 29.07 -11.32 -34.11
C ALA A 319 28.20 -12.51 -33.71
N VAL A 320 26.90 -12.29 -33.53
CA VAL A 320 25.94 -13.32 -33.12
C VAL A 320 24.96 -13.59 -34.26
N PRO A 321 24.70 -14.86 -34.62
CA PRO A 321 23.67 -15.21 -35.59
C PRO A 321 22.28 -14.75 -35.14
N TYR A 322 21.50 -14.18 -36.06
CA TYR A 322 20.11 -13.85 -35.77
C TYR A 322 19.25 -15.12 -35.64
N GLU A 323 18.46 -15.20 -34.56
CA GLU A 323 17.46 -16.24 -34.32
C GLU A 323 16.04 -15.62 -34.33
N ALA A 324 15.21 -15.97 -35.32
CA ALA A 324 13.83 -15.48 -35.43
C ALA A 324 12.83 -16.22 -34.52
N LYS A 325 13.27 -17.25 -33.78
CA LYS A 325 12.37 -18.11 -33.00
C LYS A 325 11.67 -17.31 -31.89
N PRO A 326 10.34 -17.15 -31.93
CA PRO A 326 9.62 -16.35 -30.94
C PRO A 326 9.67 -17.03 -29.56
N ARG A 327 10.03 -16.26 -28.53
CA ARG A 327 10.00 -16.71 -27.13
C ARG A 327 8.67 -16.36 -26.48
N ARG A 328 8.14 -17.27 -25.66
CA ARG A 328 6.89 -17.04 -24.92
C ARG A 328 7.09 -15.96 -23.86
N LYS A 329 6.16 -14.99 -23.78
CA LYS A 329 6.19 -13.89 -22.80
C LYS A 329 6.27 -14.37 -21.34
N PHE A 330 5.72 -15.55 -21.03
CA PHE A 330 5.81 -16.15 -19.69
C PHE A 330 7.24 -16.40 -19.19
N ALA A 331 8.19 -16.64 -20.11
CA ALA A 331 9.60 -16.85 -19.78
C ALA A 331 10.33 -15.57 -19.35
N ALA A 332 9.69 -14.41 -19.47
CA ALA A 332 10.22 -13.12 -19.04
C ALA A 332 10.37 -12.98 -17.53
N ALA A 333 9.43 -13.55 -16.78
CA ALA A 333 9.36 -13.43 -15.33
C ALA A 333 9.98 -14.64 -14.63
N SER A 334 10.54 -14.43 -13.44
CA SER A 334 11.13 -15.52 -12.66
C SER A 334 10.05 -16.49 -12.15
N PHE A 335 10.44 -17.76 -12.03
CA PHE A 335 9.58 -18.79 -11.45
C PHE A 335 9.11 -18.44 -10.03
N VAL A 336 9.97 -17.78 -9.24
CA VAL A 336 9.62 -17.31 -7.89
C VAL A 336 8.46 -16.32 -7.93
N ARG A 337 8.45 -15.34 -8.85
CA ARG A 337 7.34 -14.37 -8.97
C ARG A 337 6.02 -15.04 -9.37
N TRP A 338 6.09 -16.08 -10.21
CA TRP A 338 4.92 -16.86 -10.57
C TRP A 338 4.36 -17.63 -9.38
N ILE A 339 5.22 -18.36 -8.66
CA ILE A 339 4.81 -19.10 -7.47
C ILE A 339 4.24 -18.16 -6.42
N THR A 340 4.88 -17.02 -6.13
CA THR A 340 4.37 -16.10 -5.09
C THR A 340 2.98 -15.56 -5.45
N CYS A 341 2.73 -15.19 -6.71
CA CYS A 341 1.40 -14.77 -7.15
C CYS A 341 0.36 -15.89 -7.00
N ILE A 342 0.70 -17.12 -7.41
CA ILE A 342 -0.21 -18.27 -7.36
C ILE A 342 -0.47 -18.70 -5.90
N SER A 343 0.56 -18.71 -5.06
CA SER A 343 0.46 -19.15 -3.67
C SER A 343 -0.38 -18.17 -2.84
N LEU A 344 -0.25 -16.86 -3.07
CA LEU A 344 -1.03 -15.83 -2.37
C LEU A 344 -2.53 -15.94 -2.66
N TRP A 345 -2.92 -16.39 -3.86
CA TRP A 345 -4.31 -16.72 -4.18
C TRP A 345 -4.83 -17.94 -3.42
N GLY A 346 -3.95 -18.91 -3.14
CA GLY A 346 -4.31 -20.13 -2.41
C GLY A 346 -4.50 -19.94 -0.90
N VAL A 347 -4.20 -18.75 -0.35
CA VAL A 347 -4.28 -18.49 1.10
C VAL A 347 -5.73 -18.28 1.58
N ASP A 348 -6.71 -18.07 0.68
CA ASP A 348 -8.11 -17.88 1.11
C ASP A 348 -9.12 -18.84 0.46
N PRO A 349 -9.26 -20.07 0.99
CA PRO A 349 -10.36 -20.93 0.58
C PRO A 349 -11.60 -20.87 1.49
N ASN A 350 -11.54 -20.44 2.76
CA ASN A 350 -12.63 -20.84 3.68
C ASN A 350 -12.96 -20.04 4.98
N TYR A 351 -12.36 -18.88 5.32
CA TYR A 351 -12.65 -18.34 6.67
C TYR A 351 -12.98 -16.84 6.83
N GLY A 352 -12.68 -15.94 5.88
CA GLY A 352 -12.79 -14.49 6.17
C GLY A 352 -13.57 -13.67 5.14
N ILE A 353 -13.02 -13.55 3.93
CA ILE A 353 -13.37 -12.47 3.00
C ILE A 353 -14.82 -12.59 2.50
N THR A 354 -15.24 -13.78 2.08
CA THR A 354 -16.57 -14.01 1.49
C THR A 354 -17.69 -14.12 2.51
N LYS A 355 -17.38 -14.45 3.78
CA LYS A 355 -18.39 -14.68 4.83
C LYS A 355 -18.63 -13.46 5.73
N TYR A 356 -17.58 -12.68 6.02
CA TYR A 356 -17.66 -11.56 6.97
C TYR A 356 -17.33 -10.20 6.33
N GLY A 357 -16.83 -10.18 5.09
CA GLY A 357 -16.38 -8.94 4.43
C GLY A 357 -14.94 -8.56 4.82
N LEU A 358 -14.30 -7.74 4.00
CA LEU A 358 -12.94 -7.23 4.27
C LEU A 358 -12.97 -6.22 5.43
N GLY A 359 -12.21 -6.51 6.50
CA GLY A 359 -11.99 -5.57 7.60
C GLY A 359 -13.12 -5.44 8.62
N GLU A 360 -14.21 -6.20 8.54
CA GLU A 360 -15.28 -6.15 9.56
C GLU A 360 -14.92 -7.00 10.80
N VAL A 361 -14.89 -6.36 11.96
CA VAL A 361 -14.78 -7.05 13.25
C VAL A 361 -16.18 -7.46 13.71
N HIS A 362 -16.45 -8.77 13.71
CA HIS A 362 -17.75 -9.30 14.14
C HIS A 362 -17.76 -9.59 15.66
N ALA A 363 -18.91 -9.36 16.32
CA ALA A 363 -19.07 -9.57 17.76
C ALA A 363 -18.73 -10.99 18.21
N LEU A 364 -19.08 -11.99 17.38
CA LEU A 364 -18.76 -13.41 17.61
C LEU A 364 -17.24 -13.68 17.62
N THR A 365 -16.45 -12.93 16.84
CA THR A 365 -14.99 -13.04 16.81
C THR A 365 -14.36 -12.49 18.08
N ILE A 366 -14.95 -11.43 18.64
CA ILE A 366 -14.53 -10.86 19.92
C ILE A 366 -14.83 -11.85 21.07
N MET A 367 -16.03 -12.45 21.08
CA MET A 367 -16.44 -13.38 22.12
C MET A 367 -15.66 -14.71 22.12
N ASN A 368 -15.35 -15.26 20.94
CA ASN A 368 -14.60 -16.52 20.85
C ASN A 368 -13.11 -16.41 21.21
N ASN A 369 -12.51 -15.22 21.10
CA ASN A 369 -11.09 -15.01 21.42
C ASN A 369 -10.84 -14.69 22.91
N TYR A 370 -11.90 -14.61 23.72
CA TYR A 370 -11.83 -14.36 25.16
C TYR A 370 -11.00 -15.41 25.91
N GLU A 371 -11.10 -16.68 25.51
CA GLU A 371 -10.36 -17.78 26.15
C GLU A 371 -8.85 -17.76 25.84
N LEU A 372 -8.40 -17.05 24.80
CA LEU A 372 -7.02 -17.14 24.30
C LEU A 372 -6.10 -15.97 24.72
N PHE A 373 -6.64 -14.77 25.01
CA PHE A 373 -5.82 -13.56 25.17
C PHE A 373 -6.09 -12.68 26.41
N GLY A 374 -7.05 -13.00 27.29
CA GLY A 374 -7.23 -12.26 28.56
C GLY A 374 -8.04 -10.95 28.47
N GLU A 375 -7.51 -9.79 28.88
CA GLU A 375 -8.27 -8.51 29.00
C GLU A 375 -8.88 -7.99 27.67
N ILE A 376 -10.08 -7.40 27.75
CA ILE A 376 -10.93 -6.99 26.62
C ILE A 376 -10.33 -5.87 25.74
N ALA A 377 -9.49 -4.98 26.31
CA ALA A 377 -8.94 -3.84 25.58
C ALA A 377 -7.84 -4.24 24.57
N ASP A 378 -6.94 -5.17 24.94
CA ASP A 378 -5.92 -5.70 24.04
C ASP A 378 -6.54 -6.58 22.94
N GLN A 379 -7.66 -7.24 23.25
CA GLN A 379 -8.42 -8.04 22.29
C GLN A 379 -8.99 -7.22 21.14
N LEU A 380 -9.46 -6.00 21.38
CA LEU A 380 -10.09 -5.20 20.33
C LEU A 380 -9.08 -4.87 19.22
N LEU A 381 -7.87 -4.43 19.58
CA LEU A 381 -6.83 -4.12 18.60
C LEU A 381 -6.34 -5.39 17.86
N ILE A 382 -6.17 -6.51 18.58
CA ILE A 382 -5.77 -7.79 17.97
C ILE A 382 -6.84 -8.29 16.99
N ASN A 383 -8.11 -8.21 17.36
CA ASN A 383 -9.22 -8.61 16.50
C ASN A 383 -9.33 -7.71 15.26
N VAL A 384 -9.12 -6.40 15.41
CA VAL A 384 -9.03 -5.46 14.29
C VAL A 384 -7.85 -5.83 13.37
N MET A 385 -6.68 -6.16 13.91
CA MET A 385 -5.53 -6.59 13.11
C MET A 385 -5.83 -7.89 12.34
N LEU A 386 -6.42 -8.89 13.00
CA LEU A 386 -6.77 -10.17 12.38
C LEU A 386 -7.81 -10.01 11.27
N ALA A 387 -8.86 -9.22 11.49
CA ALA A 387 -9.89 -8.93 10.49
C ALA A 387 -9.32 -8.22 9.24
N ASN A 388 -8.20 -7.49 9.40
CA ASN A 388 -7.50 -6.79 8.32
C ASN A 388 -6.34 -7.59 7.70
N THR A 389 -6.04 -8.81 8.17
CA THR A 389 -5.01 -9.66 7.53
C THR A 389 -5.27 -9.96 6.05
N PRO A 390 -6.53 -10.15 5.56
CA PRO A 390 -6.76 -10.36 4.13
C PRO A 390 -6.37 -9.14 3.28
N GLN A 391 -6.45 -7.94 3.84
CA GLN A 391 -6.06 -6.70 3.18
C GLN A 391 -4.54 -6.61 2.97
N VAL A 392 -3.75 -7.19 3.88
CA VAL A 392 -2.30 -7.38 3.68
C VAL A 392 -2.06 -8.31 2.50
N ILE A 393 -2.83 -9.39 2.37
CA ILE A 393 -2.72 -10.33 1.23
C ILE A 393 -3.05 -9.60 -0.08
N VAL A 394 -4.12 -8.81 -0.14
CA VAL A 394 -4.49 -8.00 -1.31
C VAL A 394 -3.38 -6.99 -1.66
N SER A 395 -2.80 -6.33 -0.66
CA SER A 395 -1.69 -5.39 -0.86
C SER A 395 -0.44 -6.08 -1.41
N LEU A 396 -0.09 -7.25 -0.87
CA LEU A 396 1.03 -8.06 -1.36
C LEU A 396 0.76 -8.58 -2.78
N LEU A 397 -0.47 -8.99 -3.08
CA LEU A 397 -0.88 -9.38 -4.42
C LEU A 397 -0.70 -8.21 -5.40
N TYR A 398 -1.14 -7.00 -5.05
CA TYR A 398 -0.94 -5.81 -5.88
C TYR A 398 0.54 -5.60 -6.24
N PHE A 399 1.44 -5.58 -5.25
CA PHE A 399 2.88 -5.41 -5.52
C PHE A 399 3.46 -6.53 -6.36
N ASN A 400 3.08 -7.79 -6.10
CA ASN A 400 3.55 -8.94 -6.85
C ASN A 400 3.06 -8.91 -8.30
N TYR A 401 1.78 -8.60 -8.53
CA TYR A 401 1.23 -8.46 -9.87
C TYR A 401 1.84 -7.28 -10.62
N ASN A 402 1.96 -6.12 -9.98
CA ASN A 402 2.58 -4.95 -10.60
C ASN A 402 4.02 -5.26 -11.01
N ALA A 403 4.80 -5.91 -10.13
CA ALA A 403 6.16 -6.34 -10.45
C ALA A 403 6.21 -7.41 -11.55
N LEU A 404 5.26 -8.37 -11.57
CA LEU A 404 5.17 -9.42 -12.56
C LEU A 404 4.85 -8.86 -13.95
N PHE A 405 3.78 -8.07 -14.06
CA PHE A 405 3.36 -7.47 -15.32
C PHE A 405 4.38 -6.47 -15.83
N THR A 406 4.96 -5.63 -14.97
CA THR A 406 6.05 -4.73 -15.36
C THR A 406 7.25 -5.51 -15.88
N SER A 407 7.63 -6.62 -15.23
CA SER A 407 8.73 -7.46 -15.71
C SER A 407 8.44 -8.11 -17.07
N ILE A 408 7.20 -8.53 -17.32
CA ILE A 408 6.80 -9.13 -18.60
C ILE A 408 6.80 -8.05 -19.70
N SER A 409 6.25 -6.87 -19.42
CA SER A 409 6.21 -5.73 -20.34
C SER A 409 7.61 -5.20 -20.65
N VAL A 410 8.51 -5.13 -19.67
CA VAL A 410 9.88 -4.68 -19.92
C VAL A 410 10.77 -5.80 -20.46
N ALA A 411 10.51 -7.07 -20.20
CA ALA A 411 11.26 -8.11 -20.92
C ALA A 411 10.93 -8.17 -22.41
N THR A 412 9.75 -7.69 -22.81
CA THR A 412 9.49 -7.38 -24.23
C THR A 412 10.27 -6.16 -24.72
N GLU A 413 10.79 -5.35 -23.80
CA GLU A 413 11.54 -4.11 -24.02
C GLU A 413 12.92 -4.14 -23.31
N TRP A 414 13.85 -5.00 -23.77
CA TRP A 414 15.33 -4.90 -23.70
C TRP A 414 16.06 -4.46 -22.38
N ASP A 415 17.19 -5.11 -22.07
CA ASP A 415 18.09 -4.76 -20.93
C ASP A 415 19.04 -3.60 -21.28
N SER A 416 19.71 -2.93 -20.32
CA SER A 416 20.54 -1.73 -20.62
C SER A 416 21.63 -1.99 -21.66
N ALA A 417 22.32 -3.13 -21.53
CA ALA A 417 23.37 -3.54 -22.46
C ALA A 417 22.81 -3.83 -23.86
N ALA A 418 21.60 -4.40 -23.94
CA ALA A 418 20.96 -4.72 -25.20
C ALA A 418 20.45 -3.45 -25.90
N ILE A 419 19.84 -2.52 -25.14
CA ILE A 419 19.40 -1.21 -25.65
C ILE A 419 20.60 -0.47 -26.23
N SER A 420 21.68 -0.39 -25.45
CA SER A 420 22.90 0.31 -25.82
C SER A 420 23.57 -0.28 -27.06
N ALA A 421 23.66 -1.62 -27.13
CA ALA A 421 24.19 -2.32 -28.30
C ALA A 421 23.35 -2.13 -29.57
N ALA A 422 22.07 -1.79 -29.44
CA ALA A 422 21.19 -1.45 -30.56
C ALA A 422 21.21 0.04 -30.92
N CYS A 423 21.96 0.89 -30.20
CA CYS A 423 22.01 2.34 -30.42
C CYS A 423 23.36 2.79 -31.02
N HIS A 424 23.82 2.09 -32.05
CA HIS A 424 25.00 2.44 -32.83
C HIS A 424 24.57 2.76 -34.26
N PRO A 425 23.89 3.89 -34.52
CA PRO A 425 23.42 4.23 -35.86
C PRO A 425 24.61 4.52 -36.77
N GLY A 426 24.41 4.39 -38.08
CA GLY A 426 25.49 4.72 -39.01
C GLY A 426 25.93 6.19 -38.89
N THR A 427 27.21 6.45 -39.14
CA THR A 427 27.92 7.74 -38.89
C THR A 427 27.28 9.00 -39.51
N TYR A 428 26.27 8.82 -40.37
CA TYR A 428 25.58 9.85 -41.14
C TYR A 428 24.22 10.29 -40.57
N GLU A 429 23.83 9.83 -39.38
CA GLU A 429 22.52 10.10 -38.76
C GLU A 429 22.60 11.03 -37.54
N LYS A 430 22.92 12.31 -37.79
CA LYS A 430 22.86 13.35 -36.75
C LYS A 430 21.42 13.54 -36.26
N ASP A 431 21.27 13.66 -34.94
CA ASP A 431 19.97 13.91 -34.27
C ASP A 431 18.89 12.83 -34.43
N ALA A 432 19.25 11.60 -34.82
CA ALA A 432 18.28 10.49 -34.96
C ALA A 432 17.46 10.22 -33.68
N TRP A 433 18.03 10.50 -32.50
CA TRP A 433 17.35 10.40 -31.20
C TRP A 433 16.11 11.31 -31.04
N LYS A 434 15.92 12.30 -31.92
CA LYS A 434 14.73 13.17 -31.96
C LYS A 434 13.66 12.69 -32.95
N MET A 435 13.93 11.65 -33.73
CA MET A 435 13.11 11.22 -34.86
C MET A 435 12.45 9.86 -34.59
N PRO A 436 11.40 9.48 -35.33
CA PRO A 436 10.87 8.12 -35.29
C PRO A 436 11.94 7.12 -35.73
N LEU A 437 12.18 6.09 -34.91
CA LEU A 437 13.21 5.07 -35.13
C LEU A 437 12.60 3.76 -35.64
N ARG A 438 13.38 3.04 -36.44
CA ARG A 438 13.14 1.66 -36.87
C ARG A 438 14.33 0.81 -36.43
N TRP A 439 14.09 -0.46 -36.11
CA TRP A 439 15.14 -1.42 -35.78
C TRP A 439 15.37 -2.38 -36.93
N GLY A 440 16.62 -2.60 -37.32
CA GLY A 440 16.99 -3.55 -38.37
C GLY A 440 18.44 -3.40 -38.78
N VAL A 441 18.79 -4.03 -39.91
CA VAL A 441 20.14 -3.97 -40.46
C VAL A 441 20.34 -2.61 -41.12
N VAL A 442 21.32 -1.87 -40.63
CA VAL A 442 21.68 -0.54 -41.14
C VAL A 442 22.68 -0.69 -42.29
N SER A 443 22.48 0.12 -43.32
CA SER A 443 23.24 0.04 -44.57
C SER A 443 24.48 0.94 -44.48
N GLU A 444 25.58 0.42 -43.94
CA GLU A 444 26.87 1.09 -44.03
C GLU A 444 27.76 0.43 -45.10
N PRO A 445 28.22 1.20 -46.11
CA PRO A 445 29.18 0.67 -47.07
C PRO A 445 30.52 0.46 -46.35
N ARG A 446 30.97 -0.81 -46.29
CA ARG A 446 32.32 -1.30 -45.91
C ARG A 446 32.55 -1.70 -44.44
N VAL A 447 31.51 -1.92 -43.64
CA VAL A 447 31.65 -2.53 -42.30
C VAL A 447 31.12 -3.97 -42.35
N GLU A 448 32.04 -4.94 -42.44
CA GLU A 448 31.73 -6.35 -42.15
C GLU A 448 32.24 -6.70 -40.75
N PRO A 449 31.47 -7.46 -39.95
CA PRO A 449 30.13 -7.98 -40.25
C PRO A 449 29.05 -6.86 -40.23
N ARG A 450 27.93 -7.08 -40.94
CA ARG A 450 26.79 -6.15 -40.93
C ARG A 450 26.29 -5.96 -39.50
N HIS A 451 25.74 -4.80 -39.16
CA HIS A 451 25.26 -4.51 -37.81
C HIS A 451 23.75 -4.20 -37.79
N CYS A 452 23.08 -4.55 -36.68
CA CYS A 452 21.70 -4.18 -36.42
C CYS A 452 21.66 -2.96 -35.49
N SER A 453 20.83 -1.96 -35.80
CA SER A 453 20.74 -0.75 -34.99
C SER A 453 19.39 -0.06 -35.13
N PHE A 454 19.09 0.84 -34.20
CA PHE A 454 18.04 1.83 -34.35
C PHE A 454 18.48 2.90 -35.35
N SER A 455 17.61 3.21 -36.30
CA SER A 455 17.87 4.21 -37.33
C SER A 455 16.60 4.99 -37.66
N SER A 456 16.78 6.27 -38.00
CA SER A 456 15.71 7.13 -38.52
C SER A 456 15.46 6.89 -40.02
N LYS A 457 16.36 6.16 -40.69
CA LYS A 457 16.31 5.80 -42.10
C LYS A 457 15.69 4.41 -42.32
N PRO A 458 15.39 4.03 -43.57
CA PRO A 458 14.98 2.67 -43.89
C PRO A 458 16.05 1.66 -43.47
N VAL A 459 15.62 0.58 -42.83
CA VAL A 459 16.46 -0.55 -42.38
C VAL A 459 15.98 -1.85 -43.03
N GLU A 460 16.90 -2.77 -43.26
CA GLU A 460 16.56 -4.12 -43.76
C GLU A 460 16.20 -5.06 -42.61
N LYS A 461 15.45 -6.13 -42.91
CA LYS A 461 15.17 -7.17 -41.91
C LYS A 461 16.41 -8.06 -41.71
N PRO A 462 16.75 -8.44 -40.47
CA PRO A 462 17.80 -9.42 -40.21
C PRO A 462 17.47 -10.77 -40.87
N VAL A 463 18.51 -11.47 -41.34
CA VAL A 463 18.41 -12.76 -42.01
C VAL A 463 18.73 -13.87 -41.01
N GLU A 464 17.89 -14.91 -40.96
CA GLU A 464 18.08 -16.06 -40.08
C GLU A 464 19.48 -16.68 -40.24
N GLY A 465 20.19 -16.90 -39.14
CA GLY A 465 21.51 -17.52 -39.12
C GLY A 465 22.66 -16.60 -39.58
N GLN A 466 22.37 -15.40 -40.10
CA GLN A 466 23.41 -14.45 -40.46
C GLN A 466 24.01 -13.79 -39.20
N PRO A 467 25.35 -13.74 -39.04
CA PRO A 467 25.98 -13.09 -37.90
C PRO A 467 25.97 -11.56 -38.06
N TYR A 468 25.62 -10.86 -36.98
CA TYR A 468 25.69 -9.40 -36.88
C TYR A 468 26.50 -9.00 -35.65
N ALA A 469 27.36 -7.97 -35.77
CA ALA A 469 28.11 -7.40 -34.65
C ALA A 469 27.69 -5.94 -34.46
#